data_AF-A0A523KEZ4-F1
#
_entry.id   AF-A0A523KEZ4-F1
#
_cell.length_a   1.000
_cell.length_b   1.000
_cell.length_c   1.000
_cell.angle_alpha   90.00
_cell.angle_beta   90.00
_cell.angle_gamma   90.00
#
_symmetry.space_group_name_H-M   'P 1'
#
loop_
_entity.id
_entity.type
_entity.pdbx_description
1 polymer ?
#
loop_
_entity_poly.entity_id
_entity_poly.type
_entity_poly.pdbx_seq_one_letter_code
_entity_poly.pdbx_strand_id
1 'polypeptide(L)'
;MTRESEDEILRRETRQTDGEDDGPPTTPFDNPLFLPILLWLFTAWFCWDAWIEPMEEHLAFNRYGFFVVLVLALYFTWRAIQEKREDAEMTSGDPPDVP
;
A
#
# COMPACT_ATOMS: atom_id res chain seq x y z
N MET A 1 -2.38 23.15 -39.90
CA MET A 1 -2.07 22.52 -38.62
C MET A 1 -1.74 23.65 -37.66
N THR A 2 -2.63 23.94 -36.72
CA THR A 2 -2.61 25.17 -35.90
C THR A 2 -1.98 24.87 -34.54
N ARG A 3 -1.21 25.83 -34.01
CA ARG A 3 -0.55 25.75 -32.69
C ARG A 3 -1.48 25.31 -31.56
N GLU A 4 -2.76 25.68 -31.65
CA GLU A 4 -3.79 25.31 -30.66
C GLU A 4 -4.04 23.80 -30.59
N SER A 5 -3.83 23.07 -31.69
CA SER A 5 -3.95 21.61 -31.68
C SER A 5 -2.80 20.93 -30.96
N GLU A 6 -1.60 21.53 -30.94
CA GLU A 6 -0.43 20.98 -30.23
C GLU A 6 -0.56 21.18 -28.72
N ASP A 7 -1.05 22.35 -28.29
CA ASP A 7 -1.29 22.65 -26.88
C ASP A 7 -2.44 21.80 -26.30
N GLU A 8 -3.45 21.49 -27.10
CA GLU A 8 -4.56 20.62 -26.70
C GLU A 8 -4.15 19.14 -26.62
N ILE A 9 -3.26 18.69 -27.52
CA ILE A 9 -2.66 17.35 -27.46
C ILE A 9 -1.76 17.25 -26.24
N LEU A 10 -0.88 18.23 -25.99
CA LEU A 10 0.00 18.25 -24.82
C LEU A 10 -0.80 18.28 -23.52
N ARG A 11 -1.89 19.06 -23.45
CA ARG A 11 -2.80 19.05 -22.29
C ARG A 11 -3.44 17.68 -22.07
N ARG A 12 -3.88 17.01 -23.15
CA ARG A 12 -4.43 15.64 -23.05
C ARG A 12 -3.38 14.64 -22.61
N GLU A 13 -2.16 14.72 -23.15
CA GLU A 13 -1.04 13.86 -22.77
C GLU A 13 -0.65 14.04 -21.30
N THR A 14 -0.53 15.29 -20.82
CA THR A 14 -0.27 15.56 -19.40
C THR A 14 -1.42 15.16 -18.48
N ARG A 15 -2.67 15.20 -18.95
CA ARG A 15 -3.83 14.75 -18.16
C ARG A 15 -3.95 13.23 -18.11
N GLN A 16 -3.41 12.54 -19.12
CA GLN A 16 -3.47 11.09 -19.23
C GLN A 16 -2.34 10.40 -18.45
N THR A 17 -1.25 11.12 -18.11
CA THR A 17 -0.20 10.63 -17.21
C THR A 17 -0.52 10.78 -15.71
N ASP A 18 -1.54 11.58 -15.36
CA ASP A 18 -2.03 11.76 -13.98
C ASP A 18 -3.27 10.88 -13.68
N GLY A 19 -3.66 10.01 -14.61
CA GLY A 19 -4.66 8.98 -14.35
C GLY A 19 -4.00 7.84 -13.58
N GLU A 20 -4.16 7.85 -12.26
CA GLU A 20 -3.96 6.70 -11.39
C GLU A 20 -4.45 5.42 -12.07
N ASP A 21 -3.64 4.38 -11.93
CA ASP A 21 -3.83 3.04 -12.47
C ASP A 21 -5.01 2.35 -11.77
N ASP A 22 -6.22 2.88 -11.93
CA ASP A 22 -7.50 2.39 -11.40
C ASP A 22 -7.98 1.13 -12.14
N GLY A 23 -7.05 0.33 -12.66
CA GLY A 23 -7.33 -1.02 -13.14
C GLY A 23 -7.58 -1.95 -11.95
N PRO A 24 -8.37 -3.04 -12.10
CA PRO A 24 -8.40 -4.09 -11.08
C PRO A 24 -6.95 -4.53 -10.79
N PRO A 25 -6.57 -4.72 -9.51
CA PRO A 25 -5.20 -4.99 -9.11
C PRO A 25 -4.63 -6.11 -9.97
N THR A 26 -3.67 -5.77 -10.83
CA THR A 26 -3.22 -6.66 -11.90
C THR A 26 -2.21 -7.66 -11.35
N THR A 27 -1.62 -7.34 -10.19
CA THR A 27 -0.69 -8.15 -9.43
C THR A 27 -1.07 -8.18 -7.94
N PRO A 28 -0.67 -9.23 -7.19
CA PRO A 28 -0.89 -9.27 -5.74
C PRO A 28 -0.15 -8.16 -4.97
N PHE A 29 0.80 -7.47 -5.61
CA PHE A 29 1.53 -6.34 -5.03
C PHE A 29 0.73 -5.04 -5.06
N ASP A 30 -0.32 -4.97 -5.87
CA ASP A 30 -1.20 -3.79 -6.00
C ASP A 30 -2.26 -3.76 -4.88
N ASN A 31 -2.32 -4.79 -4.02
CA ASN A 31 -3.20 -4.80 -2.87
C ASN A 31 -2.53 -4.10 -1.68
N PRO A 32 -3.12 -3.02 -1.12
CA PRO A 32 -2.53 -2.29 0.01
C PRO A 32 -2.34 -3.17 1.25
N LEU A 33 -3.05 -4.29 1.36
CA LEU A 33 -2.90 -5.25 2.46
C LEU A 33 -1.77 -6.27 2.26
N PHE A 34 -1.15 -6.37 1.09
CA PHE A 34 -0.10 -7.36 0.84
C PHE A 34 1.09 -7.20 1.77
N LEU A 35 1.69 -6.00 1.77
CA LEU A 35 2.86 -5.68 2.59
C LEU A 35 2.59 -5.84 4.10
N PRO A 36 1.52 -5.28 4.68
CA PRO A 36 1.27 -5.46 6.11
C PRO A 36 1.04 -6.93 6.50
N ILE A 37 0.35 -7.72 5.67
CA ILE A 37 0.19 -9.16 5.93
C ILE A 37 1.55 -9.86 5.96
N LEU A 38 2.42 -9.57 4.99
CA LEU A 38 3.76 -10.14 4.94
C LEU A 38 4.59 -9.76 6.18
N LEU A 39 4.50 -8.51 6.63
CA LEU A 39 5.17 -8.05 7.84
C LEU A 39 4.63 -8.74 9.10
N TRP A 40 3.32 -8.99 9.19
CA TRP A 40 2.74 -9.77 10.29
C TRP A 40 3.24 -11.22 10.32
N LEU A 41 3.40 -11.85 9.15
CA LEU A 41 4.00 -13.19 9.05
C LEU A 41 5.44 -13.20 9.57
N PHE A 42 6.27 -12.24 9.14
CA PHE A 42 7.63 -12.12 9.66
C PHE A 42 7.68 -11.79 11.15
N THR A 43 6.76 -10.95 11.64
CA THR A 43 6.64 -10.64 13.07
C THR A 43 6.35 -11.92 13.87
N ALA A 44 5.42 -12.75 13.41
CA ALA A 44 5.11 -14.02 14.04
C ALA A 44 6.30 -14.99 14.00
N TRP A 45 7.00 -15.06 12.87
CA TRP A 45 8.23 -15.85 12.72
C TRP A 45 9.30 -15.43 13.72
N PHE A 46 9.65 -14.14 13.76
CA PHE A 46 10.65 -13.63 14.69
C PHE A 46 10.24 -13.83 16.15
N CYS A 47 8.95 -13.74 16.47
CA CYS A 47 8.44 -14.04 17.81
C CYS A 47 8.70 -15.50 18.20
N TRP A 48 8.44 -16.43 17.27
CA TRP A 48 8.72 -17.85 17.46
C TRP A 48 10.21 -18.09 17.74
N ASP A 49 11.09 -17.59 16.87
CA ASP A 49 12.54 -17.80 16.95
C ASP A 49 13.24 -17.03 18.10
N ALA A 50 12.56 -16.06 18.73
CA ALA A 50 13.12 -15.28 19.83
C ALA A 50 12.61 -15.68 21.23
N TRP A 51 11.42 -16.29 21.31
CA TRP A 51 10.78 -16.62 22.60
C TRP A 51 10.24 -18.05 22.72
N ILE A 52 9.76 -18.68 21.63
CA ILE A 52 9.15 -20.01 21.70
C ILE A 52 10.20 -21.10 21.48
N GLU A 53 10.98 -20.98 20.41
CA GLU A 53 12.10 -21.85 20.09
C GLU A 53 13.35 -20.97 19.92
N PRO A 54 13.90 -20.44 21.03
CA PRO A 54 14.96 -19.43 20.97
C PRO A 54 16.22 -20.02 20.35
N MET A 55 16.58 -19.51 19.18
CA MET A 55 17.82 -19.87 18.50
C MET A 55 18.97 -19.07 19.12
N GLU A 56 19.73 -19.68 20.04
CA GLU A 56 20.70 -18.97 20.89
C GLU A 56 21.77 -18.19 20.08
N GLU A 57 22.20 -18.72 18.94
CA GLU A 57 23.19 -18.10 18.06
C GLU A 57 22.73 -16.75 17.47
N HIS A 58 21.41 -16.56 17.35
CA HIS A 58 20.80 -15.40 16.71
C HIS A 58 19.77 -14.70 17.61
N LEU A 59 19.77 -14.98 18.91
CA LEU A 59 18.74 -14.51 19.84
C LEU A 59 18.57 -12.99 19.85
N ALA A 60 19.68 -12.25 19.89
CA ALA A 60 19.66 -10.79 19.86
C ALA A 60 19.08 -10.27 18.53
N PHE A 61 19.52 -10.85 17.40
CA PHE A 61 19.02 -10.50 16.08
C PHE A 61 17.51 -10.76 15.97
N ASN A 62 17.02 -11.92 16.46
CA ASN A 62 15.60 -12.25 16.39
C ASN A 62 14.75 -11.33 17.28
N ARG A 63 15.24 -10.94 18.46
CA ARG A 63 14.54 -10.00 19.36
C ARG A 63 14.47 -8.59 18.78
N TYR A 64 15.59 -8.05 18.30
CA TYR A 64 15.59 -6.72 17.69
C TYR A 64 14.83 -6.71 16.36
N GLY A 65 15.01 -7.75 15.55
CA GLY A 65 14.26 -7.99 14.32
C GLY A 65 12.75 -8.03 14.57
N PHE A 66 12.30 -8.75 15.61
CA PHE A 66 10.90 -8.75 16.03
C PHE A 66 10.35 -7.34 16.25
N PHE A 67 11.03 -6.51 17.05
CA PHE A 67 10.55 -5.15 17.34
C PHE A 67 10.54 -4.25 16.10
N VAL A 68 11.57 -4.33 15.26
CA VAL A 68 11.64 -3.55 14.02
C VAL A 68 10.50 -3.94 13.07
N VAL A 69 10.32 -5.24 12.82
CA VAL A 69 9.28 -5.72 11.92
C VAL A 69 7.89 -5.46 12.51
N LEU A 70 7.69 -5.58 13.82
CA LEU A 70 6.42 -5.26 14.49
C LEU A 70 6.04 -3.78 14.29
N VAL A 71 6.97 -2.85 14.48
CA VAL A 71 6.69 -1.42 14.26
C VAL A 71 6.33 -1.16 12.79
N LEU A 72 7.06 -1.76 11.85
CA LEU A 72 6.74 -1.65 10.42
C LEU A 72 5.37 -2.26 10.11
N ALA A 73 5.05 -3.43 10.66
CA ALA A 73 3.76 -4.09 10.47
C ALA A 73 2.61 -3.19 10.92
N LEU A 74 2.73 -2.59 12.11
CA LEU A 74 1.75 -1.65 12.65
C LEU A 74 1.60 -0.41 11.77
N TYR A 75 2.72 0.20 11.37
CA TYR A 75 2.73 1.41 10.54
C TYR A 75 2.07 1.17 9.18
N PHE A 76 2.48 0.13 8.46
CA PHE A 76 1.92 -0.17 7.15
C PHE A 76 0.48 -0.71 7.22
N THR A 77 0.09 -1.40 8.30
CA THR A 77 -1.31 -1.77 8.53
C THR A 77 -2.18 -0.52 8.68
N TRP A 78 -1.72 0.45 9.48
CA TRP A 78 -2.44 1.72 9.65
C TRP A 78 -2.56 2.48 8.32
N ARG A 79 -1.47 2.60 7.57
CA ARG A 79 -1.46 3.25 6.25
C ARG A 79 -2.42 2.56 5.26
N ALA A 80 -2.36 1.23 5.15
CA ALA A 80 -3.23 0.47 4.25
C ALA A 80 -4.72 0.60 4.59
N ILE A 81 -5.05 0.76 5.89
CA ILE A 81 -6.43 1.04 6.32
C ILE A 81 -6.85 2.44 5.88
N GLN A 82 -5.96 3.44 5.92
CA GLN A 82 -6.28 4.80 5.50
C GLN A 82 -6.50 4.88 3.99
N GLU A 83 -5.64 4.26 3.18
CA GLU A 83 -5.81 4.17 1.72
C GLU A 83 -7.17 3.55 1.36
N LYS A 84 -7.55 2.44 2.02
CA LYS A 84 -8.88 1.84 1.83
C LYS A 84 -10.06 2.72 2.22
N ARG A 85 -9.87 3.65 3.16
CA ARG A 85 -10.92 4.60 3.56
C ARG A 85 -11.07 5.71 2.54
N GLU A 86 -9.96 6.20 1.99
CA GLU A 86 -9.94 7.20 0.92
C GLU A 86 -10.62 6.64 -0.35
N ASP A 87 -10.33 5.40 -0.73
CA ASP A 87 -10.98 4.72 -1.86
C ASP A 87 -12.50 4.57 -1.68
N ALA A 88 -12.93 4.25 -0.45
CA ALA A 88 -14.34 4.10 -0.11
C ALA A 88 -15.09 5.44 -0.13
N GLU A 89 -14.43 6.53 0.29
CA GLU A 89 -14.98 7.89 0.22
C GLU A 89 -15.12 8.37 -1.24
N MET A 90 -14.15 8.07 -2.11
CA MET A 90 -14.28 8.38 -3.55
C MET A 90 -15.38 7.58 -4.25
N THR A 91 -15.53 6.29 -3.91
CA THR A 91 -16.54 5.42 -4.54
C THR A 91 -17.97 5.70 -4.04
N SER A 92 -18.12 6.24 -2.82
CA SER A 92 -19.43 6.60 -2.24
C SER A 92 -19.88 8.04 -2.56
N GLY A 93 -19.06 8.81 -3.28
CA GLY A 93 -19.43 10.09 -3.87
C GLY A 93 -20.44 9.90 -5.01
N ASP A 94 -21.73 9.87 -4.65
CA ASP A 94 -22.87 9.95 -5.55
C ASP A 94 -22.69 11.08 -6.58
N PRO A 95 -22.82 10.86 -7.91
CA PRO A 95 -22.83 11.97 -8.86
C PRO A 95 -23.98 12.92 -8.49
N PRO A 96 -23.76 14.25 -8.49
CA PRO A 96 -24.82 15.18 -8.13
C PRO A 96 -26.02 14.93 -9.04
N ASP A 97 -27.18 14.61 -8.44
CA ASP A 97 -28.47 14.61 -9.12
C ASP A 97 -28.61 15.94 -9.86
N VAL A 98 -28.41 15.90 -11.18
CA VAL A 98 -28.58 17.06 -12.05
C VAL A 98 -30.09 17.30 -12.14
N PRO A 99 -30.59 18.49 -11.77
CA PRO A 99 -32.02 18.81 -11.84
C PRO A 99 -32.57 18.81 -13.27
#